data_AF-A0AAQ3JUV2-F1
#
_entry.id   AF-A0AAQ3JUV2-F1
#
_cell.length_a   1.000
_cell.length_b   1.000
_cell.length_c   1.000
_cell.angle_alpha   90.00
_cell.angle_beta   90.00
_cell.angle_gamma   90.00
#
_symmetry.space_group_name_H-M   'P 1'
#
loop_
_entity.id
_entity.type
_entity.pdbx_description
1 polymer ?
#
loop_
_entity_poly.entity_id
_entity_poly.type
_entity_poly.pdbx_seq_one_letter_code
_entity_poly.pdbx_strand_id
1 'polypeptide(L)'
;MTKALNSSSMLTSNTLAIVDQMSTVLTSFQLPSLSRRLLAENEVSDRREFPEWFHHERRRLLALSPQEMKPDATVAQDGSENYKTISEAIAAAPEKSNKTSSGTKR
;
A
#
# COMPACT_ATOMS: atom_id res chain seq x y z
N MET A 1 -11.82 -38.70 6.45
CA MET A 1 -11.58 -37.36 5.86
C MET A 1 -10.13 -36.91 5.98
N THR A 2 -9.44 -37.14 7.10
CA THR A 2 -8.03 -36.73 7.35
C THR A 2 -7.00 -37.31 6.35
N LYS A 3 -7.21 -38.53 5.84
CA LYS A 3 -6.30 -39.18 4.88
C LYS A 3 -6.17 -38.43 3.54
N ALA A 4 -7.30 -37.94 3.00
CA ALA A 4 -7.30 -37.17 1.76
C ALA A 4 -6.59 -35.81 1.93
N LEU A 5 -6.80 -35.14 3.06
CA LEU A 5 -6.16 -33.86 3.40
C LEU A 5 -4.64 -34.00 3.58
N ASN A 6 -4.18 -35.06 4.24
CA ASN A 6 -2.75 -35.35 4.38
C ASN A 6 -2.11 -35.65 3.02
N SER A 7 -2.78 -36.41 2.15
CA SER A 7 -2.29 -36.67 0.80
C SER A 7 -2.21 -35.40 -0.05
N SER A 8 -3.21 -34.51 -0.01
CA SER A 8 -3.13 -33.24 -0.73
C SER A 8 -2.05 -32.32 -0.17
N SER A 9 -1.86 -32.28 1.15
CA SER A 9 -0.80 -31.48 1.79
C SER A 9 0.60 -31.97 1.38
N MET A 10 0.82 -33.29 1.39
CA MET A 10 2.07 -33.90 0.94
C MET A 10 2.34 -33.61 -0.54
N LEU A 11 1.32 -33.69 -1.40
CA LEU A 11 1.44 -33.37 -2.82
C LEU A 11 1.79 -31.89 -3.03
N THR A 12 1.06 -30.97 -2.40
CA THR A 12 1.34 -29.52 -2.49
C THR A 12 2.75 -29.21 -2.00
N SER A 13 3.19 -29.82 -0.89
CA SER A 13 4.55 -29.67 -0.37
C SER A 13 5.61 -30.14 -1.37
N ASN A 14 5.42 -31.33 -1.95
CA ASN A 14 6.32 -31.88 -2.97
C ASN A 14 6.37 -30.97 -4.22
N THR A 15 5.23 -30.46 -4.68
CA THR A 15 5.20 -29.54 -5.83
C THR A 15 5.87 -28.20 -5.52
N LEU A 16 5.69 -27.67 -4.31
CA LEU A 16 6.31 -26.42 -3.88
C LEU A 16 7.84 -26.55 -3.82
N ALA A 17 8.35 -27.68 -3.32
CA ALA A 17 9.78 -27.96 -3.29
C ALA A 17 10.39 -28.03 -4.70
N ILE A 18 9.67 -28.61 -5.68
CA ILE A 18 10.12 -28.64 -7.08
C ILE A 18 10.17 -27.23 -7.68
N VAL A 19 9.14 -26.41 -7.44
CA VAL A 19 9.09 -25.03 -7.94
C VAL A 19 10.21 -24.17 -7.33
N ASP A 20 10.53 -24.37 -6.06
CA ASP A 20 11.62 -23.67 -5.39
C ASP A 20 13.00 -24.04 -6.00
N GLN A 21 13.26 -25.33 -6.19
CA GLN A 21 14.47 -25.80 -6.87
C GLN A 21 14.58 -25.29 -8.32
N MET A 22 13.47 -25.27 -9.06
CA MET A 22 13.40 -24.69 -10.40
C MET A 22 13.71 -23.20 -10.36
N SER A 23 13.19 -22.45 -9.38
CA SER A 23 13.51 -21.03 -9.18
C SER A 23 15.00 -20.82 -8.90
N THR A 24 15.64 -21.67 -8.08
CA THR A 24 17.08 -21.60 -7.82
C THR A 24 17.91 -21.82 -9.09
N VAL A 25 17.54 -22.81 -9.90
CA VAL A 25 18.20 -23.09 -11.19
C VAL A 25 17.99 -21.93 -12.17
N LEU A 26 16.79 -21.38 -12.28
CA LEU A 26 16.53 -20.22 -13.15
C LEU A 26 17.33 -18.98 -12.72
N THR A 27 17.53 -18.80 -11.41
CA THR A 27 18.34 -17.71 -10.86
C THR A 27 19.84 -17.92 -11.15
N SER A 28 20.34 -19.16 -11.04
CA SER A 28 21.76 -19.48 -11.30
C SER A 28 22.14 -19.42 -12.78
N PHE A 29 21.19 -19.60 -13.70
CA PHE A 29 21.40 -19.43 -15.14
C PHE A 29 21.47 -17.97 -15.60
N GLN A 30 21.35 -17.00 -14.67
CA GLN A 30 21.49 -15.56 -14.92
C GLN A 30 20.69 -15.06 -16.15
N LEU A 31 19.53 -15.66 -16.43
CA LEU A 31 18.66 -15.25 -17.53
C LEU A 31 18.09 -13.86 -17.19
N PRO A 32 18.45 -12.79 -17.93
CA PRO A 32 18.13 -11.40 -17.58
C PRO A 32 16.63 -11.06 -17.60
N SER A 33 15.77 -12.02 -17.93
CA SER A 33 14.32 -11.86 -18.06
C SER A 33 13.50 -12.64 -17.02
N LEU A 34 14.13 -13.45 -16.16
CA LEU A 34 13.45 -14.26 -15.13
C LEU A 34 13.80 -13.84 -13.70
N SER A 35 14.66 -12.84 -13.53
CA SER A 35 14.83 -12.16 -12.26
C SER A 35 13.48 -11.63 -11.82
N ARG A 36 13.05 -11.98 -10.60
CA ARG A 36 11.87 -11.43 -9.95
C ARG A 36 12.01 -9.90 -9.94
N ARG A 37 11.45 -9.23 -10.94
CA ARG A 37 11.55 -7.78 -11.07
C ARG A 37 10.70 -7.19 -9.97
N LEU A 38 11.34 -6.83 -8.86
CA LEU A 38 10.73 -5.96 -7.86
C LEU A 38 10.29 -4.71 -8.62
N LEU A 39 8.99 -4.45 -8.69
CA LEU A 39 8.42 -3.23 -9.29
C LEU A 39 8.85 -1.95 -8.54
N ALA A 40 9.79 -2.05 -7.60
CA ALA A 40 10.42 -0.94 -6.92
C ALA A 40 11.59 -0.35 -7.72
N GLU A 41 12.20 -1.10 -8.65
CA GLU A 41 13.39 -0.68 -9.40
C GLU A 41 13.01 -0.30 -10.84
N ASN A 42 12.14 0.69 -10.98
CA ASN A 42 12.17 1.52 -12.18
C ASN A 42 13.08 2.70 -11.85
N GLU A 43 14.38 2.51 -12.08
CA GLU A 43 15.34 3.59 -12.29
C GLU A 43 14.93 4.37 -13.56
N VAL A 44 14.00 5.31 -13.39
CA VAL A 44 13.87 6.45 -14.28
C VAL A 44 13.72 7.67 -13.38
N SER A 45 14.86 8.33 -13.17
CA SER A 45 14.99 9.74 -12.80
C SER A 45 14.37 10.18 -11.48
N ASP A 46 15.21 10.23 -10.44
CA ASP A 46 15.29 11.30 -9.43
C ASP A 46 14.09 11.71 -8.55
N ARG A 47 12.84 11.26 -8.74
CA ARG A 47 11.69 11.99 -8.12
C ARG A 47 10.48 11.18 -7.66
N ARG A 48 10.60 9.88 -7.40
CA ARG A 48 9.46 9.09 -6.91
C ARG A 48 9.71 8.48 -5.53
N GLU A 49 9.83 9.35 -4.52
CA GLU A 49 9.70 8.99 -3.08
C GLU A 49 8.36 8.31 -2.73
N PHE A 50 7.42 8.25 -3.68
CA PHE A 50 6.08 7.72 -3.48
C PHE A 50 5.61 6.89 -4.69
N PRO A 51 4.81 5.83 -4.47
CA PRO A 51 4.25 5.00 -5.53
C PRO A 51 3.36 5.77 -6.52
N GLU A 52 3.19 5.25 -7.74
CA GLU A 52 2.37 5.88 -8.79
C GLU A 52 0.88 6.01 -8.42
N TRP A 53 0.34 5.11 -7.59
CA TRP A 53 -1.04 5.19 -7.09
C TRP A 53 -1.23 6.29 -6.02
N PHE A 54 -0.14 6.91 -5.58
CA PHE A 54 -0.16 7.92 -4.53
C PHE A 54 -0.21 9.33 -5.11
N HIS A 55 -1.39 9.95 -5.01
CA HIS A 55 -1.71 11.26 -5.55
C HIS A 55 -0.76 12.37 -5.04
N HIS A 56 -0.42 13.33 -5.91
CA HIS A 56 0.52 14.41 -5.62
C HIS A 56 0.08 15.31 -4.46
N GLU A 57 -1.22 15.53 -4.33
CA GLU A 57 -1.83 16.34 -3.27
C GLU A 57 -1.57 15.71 -1.90
N ARG A 58 -1.68 14.38 -1.81
CA ARG A 58 -1.40 13.64 -0.56
C ARG A 58 0.10 13.63 -0.24
N ARG A 59 0.97 13.61 -1.26
CA ARG A 59 2.42 13.76 -1.09
C ARG A 59 2.78 15.10 -0.50
N ARG A 60 2.17 16.16 -1.02
CA ARG A 60 2.36 17.52 -0.51
C ARG A 60 1.96 17.64 0.95
N LEU A 61 0.85 17.01 1.37
CA LEU A 61 0.45 17.01 2.78
C LEU A 61 1.46 16.30 3.70
N LEU A 62 2.06 15.20 3.26
CA LEU A 62 3.06 14.47 4.05
C LEU A 62 4.42 15.17 4.11
N ALA A 63 4.73 16.02 3.14
CA ALA A 63 5.97 16.80 3.11
C ALA A 63 5.93 18.06 4.00
N LEU A 64 4.74 18.44 4.49
CA LEU A 64 4.57 19.63 5.34
C LEU A 64 4.93 19.31 6.79
N SER A 65 5.51 20.29 7.49
CA SER A 65 5.80 20.17 8.91
C SER A 65 4.47 20.15 9.72
N PRO A 66 4.36 19.37 10.82
CA PRO A 66 3.13 19.29 11.61
C PRO A 66 2.60 20.65 12.11
N GLN A 67 3.48 21.65 12.25
CA GLN A 67 3.12 23.01 12.68
C GLN A 67 2.37 23.81 11.60
N GLU A 68 2.57 23.48 10.32
CA GLU A 68 1.91 24.14 9.19
C GLU A 68 0.61 23.44 8.80
N MET A 69 0.35 22.25 9.36
CA MET A 69 -0.82 21.45 9.09
C MET A 69 -1.99 21.92 9.95
N LYS A 70 -2.88 22.71 9.35
CA LYS A 70 -4.14 23.11 10.00
C LYS A 70 -5.16 21.98 9.92
N PRO A 71 -5.54 21.34 11.04
CA PRO A 71 -6.57 20.30 11.03
C PRO A 71 -7.95 20.92 10.77
N ASP A 72 -8.77 20.27 9.94
CA ASP A 72 -10.16 20.68 9.72
C ASP A 72 -11.09 20.19 10.86
N ALA A 73 -10.69 19.14 11.59
CA ALA A 73 -11.38 18.60 12.75
C ALA A 73 -10.38 18.01 13.74
N THR A 74 -10.63 18.17 15.04
CA THR A 74 -9.80 17.62 16.11
C THR A 74 -10.69 16.83 17.08
N VAL A 75 -10.21 15.69 17.56
CA VAL A 75 -10.98 14.73 18.35
C VAL A 75 -10.22 14.45 19.63
N ALA A 76 -10.82 14.81 20.76
CA ALA A 76 -10.25 14.53 22.07
C ALA A 76 -11.29 13.85 22.95
N GLN A 77 -10.92 12.70 23.51
CA GLN A 77 -11.81 11.90 24.35
C GLN A 77 -12.21 12.63 25.65
N ASP A 78 -11.37 13.58 26.08
CA ASP A 78 -11.59 14.46 27.22
C ASP A 78 -12.61 15.58 26.95
N GLY A 79 -13.06 15.75 25.70
CA GLY A 79 -14.00 16.80 25.30
C GLY A 79 -13.38 18.19 25.21
N SER A 80 -12.05 18.31 25.23
CA SER A 80 -11.32 19.58 25.08
C SER A 80 -11.38 20.12 23.64
N GLU A 81 -11.75 19.28 22.68
CA GLU A 81 -11.69 19.56 21.25
C GLU A 81 -13.06 19.42 20.56
N ASN A 82 -13.07 19.60 19.23
CA ASN A 82 -14.28 19.72 18.42
C ASN A 82 -15.22 18.50 18.52
N TYR A 83 -14.69 17.29 18.72
CA TYR A 83 -15.50 16.08 18.83
C TYR A 83 -14.98 15.14 19.91
N LYS A 84 -15.91 14.41 20.56
CA LYS A 84 -15.58 13.43 21.61
C LYS A 84 -15.31 12.04 21.05
N THR A 85 -15.88 11.72 19.90
CA THR A 85 -15.77 10.39 19.28
C THR A 85 -15.40 10.49 17.80
N ILE A 86 -14.66 9.49 17.32
CA ILE A 86 -14.24 9.40 15.92
C ILE A 86 -15.46 9.30 14.99
N SER A 87 -16.50 8.58 15.42
CA SER A 87 -17.73 8.43 14.62
C SER A 87 -18.44 9.76 14.37
N GLU A 88 -18.45 10.65 15.36
CA GLU A 88 -19.05 11.97 15.25
C GLU A 88 -18.27 12.88 14.30
N ALA A 89 -16.93 12.85 14.40
CA ALA A 89 -16.06 13.59 13.50
C ALA A 89 -16.20 13.14 12.03
N ILE A 90 -16.40 11.83 11.81
CA ILE A 90 -16.66 11.28 10.47
C ILE A 90 -18.03 11.75 9.96
N ALA A 91 -19.07 11.74 10.79
CA ALA A 91 -20.41 12.17 10.41
C ALA A 91 -20.49 13.68 10.11
N ALA A 92 -19.66 14.50 10.73
CA ALA A 92 -19.59 15.93 10.47
C ALA A 92 -18.86 16.29 9.16
N ALA A 93 -18.17 15.33 8.53
CA ALA A 93 -17.44 15.58 7.29
C ALA A 93 -18.42 15.71 6.10
N PRO A 94 -18.24 16.72 5.21
CA PRO A 94 -19.11 16.90 4.05
C PRO A 94 -18.90 15.77 3.02
N GLU A 95 -19.98 15.19 2.51
CA GLU A 95 -19.95 14.08 1.53
C GLU A 95 -19.25 14.43 0.21
N LYS A 96 -19.23 15.72 -0.17
CA LYS A 96 -18.47 16.24 -1.31
C LYS A 96 -17.65 17.44 -0.88
N SER A 97 -16.34 17.24 -0.71
CA SER A 97 -15.40 18.34 -0.60
C SER A 97 -14.83 18.67 -1.99
N ASN A 98 -14.98 19.92 -2.39
CA ASN A 98 -14.40 20.50 -3.61
C ASN A 98 -12.90 20.85 -3.45
N LYS A 99 -12.28 20.46 -2.33
CA LYS A 99 -10.89 20.78 -2.02
C LYS A 99 -9.87 19.77 -2.60
N THR A 100 -10.29 18.59 -3.05
CA THR A 100 -9.38 17.48 -3.41
C THR A 100 -9.57 16.89 -4.80
N SER A 101 -10.40 17.48 -5.68
CA SER A 101 -10.63 16.96 -7.04
C SER A 101 -10.11 17.90 -8.14
N SER A 102 -8.85 18.31 -8.10
CA SER A 102 -8.14 18.70 -9.33
C SER A 102 -7.53 17.46 -9.99
N GLY A 103 -8.38 16.46 -10.24
CA GLY A 103 -8.01 15.26 -10.98
C GLY A 103 -8.02 15.58 -12.47
N THR A 104 -6.84 15.75 -13.05
CA THR A 104 -6.57 15.77 -14.48
C THR A 104 -7.41 14.71 -15.20
N LYS A 105 -8.36 15.14 -16.04
CA LYS A 105 -8.98 14.28 -17.05
C LYS A 105 -7.87 13.78 -17.98
N ARG A 106 -7.65 12.48 -18.01
CA ARG A 106 -7.08 11.79 -19.16
C ARG A 106 -8.17 10.94 -19.78
#